data_AF-A0A7Y0Y4I4-F1
#
_entry.id   AF-A0A7Y0Y4I4-F1
#
_cell.length_a   1.000
_cell.length_b   1.000
_cell.length_c   1.000
_cell.angle_alpha   90.00
_cell.angle_beta   90.00
_cell.angle_gamma   90.00
#
_symmetry.space_group_name_H-M   'P 1'
#
loop_
_entity.id
_entity.type
_entity.pdbx_description
1 polymer ?
#
loop_
_entity_poly.entity_id
_entity_poly.type
_entity_poly.pdbx_seq_one_letter_code
_entity_poly.pdbx_strand_id
1 'polypeptide(L)' 'MLAGVAGWIEGFYNRKRLHSSIGMMPPVEYELKMSQTAWKQAA' A
#
# COMPACT_ATOMS: atom_id res chain seq x y z
N MET A 1 4.76 -0.66 24.01
CA MET A 1 3.57 -0.07 23.36
C MET A 1 4.00 0.67 22.07
N LEU A 2 4.18 -0.04 20.95
CA LEU A 2 4.18 0.59 19.61
C LEU A 2 2.74 0.82 19.11
N ALA A 3 1.76 0.79 20.03
CA ALA A 3 0.38 0.41 19.73
C ALA A 3 -0.43 1.49 18.99
N GLY A 4 -0.10 2.78 19.18
CA GLY A 4 -0.88 3.87 18.58
C GLY A 4 -0.57 4.05 17.09
N VAL A 5 0.62 4.57 16.79
CA VAL A 5 0.99 4.96 15.43
C VAL A 5 1.22 3.75 14.54
N ALA A 6 1.95 2.72 15.00
CA ALA A 6 2.18 1.53 14.17
C ALA A 6 0.87 0.78 13.88
N GLY A 7 -0.02 0.71 14.88
CA GLY A 7 -1.37 0.14 14.69
C GLY A 7 -2.19 0.92 13.66
N TRP A 8 -2.12 2.24 13.68
CA TRP A 8 -2.80 3.09 12.68
C TRP A 8 -2.18 2.97 11.28
N ILE A 9 -0.84 2.94 11.18
CA ILE A 9 -0.12 2.77 9.91
C ILE A 9 -0.54 1.46 9.25
N GLU A 10 -0.42 0.34 9.96
CA GLU A 10 -0.72 -0.97 9.39
C GLU A 10 -2.22 -1.20 9.23
N GLY A 11 -3.02 -0.84 10.23
CA GLY A 11 -4.46 -1.12 10.25
C GLY A 11 -5.27 -0.25 9.30
N PHE A 12 -4.89 1.02 9.14
CA PHE A 12 -5.64 1.99 8.37
C PHE A 12 -4.86 2.58 7.21
N TYR A 13 -3.68 3.17 7.44
CA TYR A 13 -2.98 3.91 6.39
C TYR A 13 -2.61 3.00 5.20
N ASN A 14 -1.87 1.92 5.44
CA ASN A 14 -1.39 1.02 4.39
C ASN A 14 -2.52 0.25 3.70
N ARG A 15 -3.57 -0.13 4.46
CA ARG A 15 -4.61 -1.08 4.01
C ARG A 15 -5.95 -0.46 3.60
N LYS A 16 -6.28 0.76 4.04
CA LYS A 16 -7.63 1.34 3.88
C LYS A 16 -7.65 2.76 3.32
N ARG A 17 -6.63 3.57 3.58
CA ARG A 17 -6.61 4.96 3.12
C ARG A 17 -6.46 5.01 1.60
N LEU A 18 -7.37 5.73 0.94
CA LEU A 18 -7.30 5.95 -0.50
C LEU A 18 -6.52 7.22 -0.81
N HIS A 19 -5.63 7.15 -1.80
CA HIS A 19 -4.80 8.27 -2.23
C HIS A 19 -5.10 8.63 -3.69
N SER A 20 -5.51 9.87 -3.93
CA SER A 20 -5.86 10.37 -5.27
C SER A 20 -4.68 10.33 -6.25
N SER A 21 -3.45 10.51 -5.75
CA SER A 21 -2.22 10.45 -6.55
C SER A 21 -1.91 9.07 -7.11
N ILE A 22 -2.48 8.00 -6.55
CA ILE A 22 -2.30 6.61 -7.00
C ILE A 22 -3.63 5.98 -7.45
N GLY A 23 -4.54 6.81 -7.95
CA GLY A 23 -5.80 6.35 -8.54
C GLY A 23 -6.83 5.92 -7.51
N MET A 24 -6.88 6.57 -6.35
CA MET A 24 -7.79 6.26 -5.25
C MET A 24 -7.61 4.82 -4.74
N MET A 25 -6.36 4.41 -4.54
CA MET A 25 -5.98 3.06 -4.12
C MET A 25 -5.26 3.08 -2.76
N PRO A 26 -5.37 2.00 -1.95
CA PRO A 26 -4.51 1.81 -0.80
C PRO A 26 -3.03 1.68 -1.17
N PRO A 27 -2.09 2.20 -0.35
CA PRO A 27 -0.66 2.10 -0.60
C PRO A 27 -0.18 0.66 -0.88
N VAL A 28 -0.61 -0.30 -0.06
CA VAL A 28 -0.18 -1.70 -0.21
C VAL A 28 -0.61 -2.32 -1.54
N GLU A 29 -1.80 -2.00 -2.03
CA GLU A 29 -2.29 -2.50 -3.30
C GLU A 29 -1.54 -1.92 -4.49
N TYR A 30 -1.16 -0.65 -4.39
CA TYR A 30 -0.35 0.01 -5.41
C TYR A 30 1.05 -0.65 -5.51
N GLU A 31 1.73 -0.86 -4.37
CA GLU A 31 3.02 -1.53 -4.31
C GLU A 31 2.96 -2.98 -4.82
N LEU A 32 1.88 -3.71 -4.49
CA LEU A 32 1.64 -5.07 -5.01
C LEU A 32 1.44 -5.09 -6.53
N LYS A 33 0.77 -4.08 -7.11
CA LYS A 33 0.63 -3.96 -8.57
C LYS A 33 1.94 -3.60 -9.25
N MET A 34 2.73 -2.70 -8.65
CA MET A 34 4.04 -2.30 -9.17
C MET A 34 5.03 -3.45 -9.13
N SER A 35 5.10 -4.19 -8.01
CA SER A 35 5.95 -5.38 -7.92
C SER A 35 5.56 -6.43 -8.95
N GLN A 36 4.27 -6.79 -9.07
CA GLN A 36 3.81 -7.74 -10.11
C GLN A 36 4.17 -7.28 -11.54
N THR A 37 4.07 -5.98 -11.80
CA THR A 37 4.47 -5.40 -13.11
C THR A 37 5.97 -5.56 -13.33
N ALA A 38 6.80 -5.23 -12.32
CA ALA A 38 8.24 -5.39 -12.40
C ALA A 38 8.65 -6.86 -12.61
N TRP A 39 8.01 -7.81 -11.93
CA TRP A 39 8.23 -9.25 -12.15
C TRP A 39 7.89 -9.69 -13.57
N LYS A 40 6.77 -9.21 -14.13
CA LYS A 40 6.37 -9.52 -15.52
C LYS A 40 7.29 -8.90 -16.57
N GLN A 41 7.99 -7.81 -16.24
CA GLN A 41 8.95 -7.16 -17.15
C GLN A 41 10.34 -7.82 -17.11
N ALA A 42 10.69 -8.45 -16.00
CA ALA A 42 11.98 -9.12 -15.80
C ALA A 42 11.98 -10.61 -16.23
N ALA A 43 10.81 -11.19 -16.48
CA ALA A 43 10.61 -12.57 -16.96
C ALA A 43 10.40 -12.59 -18.48
#